data_AF-A0A1R3FFD9-F1
#
_entry.id   AF-A0A1R3FFD9-F1
#
_cell.length_a   1.000
_cell.length_b   1.000
_cell.length_c   1.000
_cell.angle_alpha   90.00
_cell.angle_beta   90.00
_cell.angle_gamma   90.00
#
_symmetry.space_group_name_H-M   'P 1'
#
loop_
_entity.id
_entity.type
_entity.pdbx_description
1 polymer ?
#
loop_
_entity_poly.entity_id
_entity_poly.type
_entity_poly.pdbx_seq_one_letter_code
_entity_poly.pdbx_strand_id
1 'polypeptide(L)'
;MQHRHFLEEDVKDLKQLRRQLEFEMQQLPHYKFLKEQDITRWIDHVLSVEPERATWHMDRLFRFGGSEIGPLTQSYYNQLAETLSEQKFSHSTDIDIFNLKMLKTLPASPNAAMRRGTRFEPIIHEVKREELEAKYSVVRERPDLVDKIRNANLAMFEWARVQVDAIWECDGQLFLYDYKFPSEDGLVSLKYQEPVMYSSQVTIGRMVARELGIEIDKTIVAPYSVQTDSFHDIDIEFNSDFEADIMHVGQTRYDLLKQGKYPAPPIPKHQIRSSSEIPSDMKRAMVEASLLRILSKQVAVEASKQEAIYEDYLKVLATGQNDDIRIEIATSNLTGKLKKNFIKDNAIELLKEHGMDDTDIYPIKNNATKLSKALTSLKIDKDEIKSRCYSFDYEVDVSAARSTKGDQSELLKAAKSQLSDGLFEMIDTFSNDLLDYDTLTLNDGSLDKRQQNQLKTLRRIYSTATEEVVANKAKEKLEIRESAYSAKPNVAGEVNSAPSNSKSRTEKTVNVSVVDKQTSQETSKKNAPSTASIEEDQFAQISNLFTNRM
;
A
#
# COMPACT_ATOMS: atom_id res chain seq x y z
N MET A 1 45.83 24.14 19.16
CA MET A 1 45.76 23.49 20.49
C MET A 1 44.33 23.35 21.03
N GLN A 2 43.38 24.25 20.74
CA GLN A 2 41.98 24.14 21.22
C GLN A 2 41.17 22.96 20.62
N HIS A 3 41.44 22.51 19.38
CA HIS A 3 40.78 21.31 18.83
C HIS A 3 41.21 19.98 19.47
N ARG A 4 42.36 19.93 20.14
CA ARG A 4 42.81 18.72 20.86
C ARG A 4 42.09 18.55 22.20
N HIS A 5 41.64 19.67 22.80
CA HIS A 5 40.96 19.65 24.09
C HIS A 5 39.49 19.20 23.99
N PHE A 6 38.79 19.55 22.89
CA PHE A 6 37.43 19.09 22.61
C PHE A 6 37.35 17.57 22.41
N LEU A 7 38.28 17.00 21.63
CA LEU A 7 38.32 15.56 21.39
C LEU A 7 38.64 14.75 22.66
N GLU A 8 39.38 15.30 23.62
CA GLU A 8 39.72 14.59 24.85
C GLU A 8 38.58 14.59 25.89
N GLU A 9 37.75 15.64 25.94
CA GLU A 9 36.55 15.67 26.80
C GLU A 9 35.47 14.74 26.27
N ASP A 10 35.17 14.78 24.96
CA ASP A 10 34.20 13.89 24.31
C ASP A 10 34.61 12.41 24.45
N VAL A 11 35.92 12.10 24.36
CA VAL A 11 36.43 10.72 24.55
C VAL A 11 36.38 10.27 26.00
N LYS A 12 36.55 11.17 26.98
CA LYS A 12 36.39 10.84 28.40
C LYS A 12 34.92 10.55 28.73
N ASP A 13 34.01 11.32 28.14
CA ASP A 13 32.57 11.11 28.30
C ASP A 13 32.13 9.75 27.72
N LEU A 14 32.55 9.41 26.50
CA LEU A 14 32.23 8.10 25.90
C LEU A 14 32.76 6.90 26.68
N LYS A 15 33.94 7.00 27.30
CA LYS A 15 34.47 5.92 28.17
C LYS A 15 33.66 5.77 29.46
N GLN A 16 33.22 6.87 30.04
CA GLN A 16 32.36 6.86 31.22
C GLN A 16 30.98 6.29 30.88
N LEU A 17 30.39 6.75 29.78
CA LEU A 17 29.12 6.25 29.25
C LEU A 17 29.21 4.75 28.94
N ARG A 18 30.28 4.27 28.32
CA ARG A 18 30.50 2.83 28.08
C ARG A 18 30.46 2.03 29.38
N ARG A 19 31.20 2.48 30.42
CA ARG A 19 31.21 1.81 31.74
C ARG A 19 29.83 1.82 32.39
N GLN A 20 29.08 2.91 32.24
CA GLN A 20 27.70 3.00 32.72
C GLN A 20 26.82 1.98 32.00
N LEU A 21 26.88 1.90 30.67
CA LEU A 21 26.11 0.93 29.90
C LEU A 21 26.49 -0.52 30.25
N GLU A 22 27.77 -0.82 30.43
CA GLU A 22 28.23 -2.14 30.89
C GLU A 22 27.67 -2.48 32.27
N PHE A 23 27.66 -1.52 33.20
CA PHE A 23 27.10 -1.69 34.54
C PHE A 23 25.59 -1.92 34.49
N GLU A 24 24.85 -1.11 33.73
CA GLU A 24 23.39 -1.25 33.56
C GLU A 24 23.03 -2.57 32.85
N MET A 25 23.82 -3.00 31.85
CA MET A 25 23.64 -4.28 31.15
C MET A 25 23.64 -5.46 32.14
N GLN A 26 24.51 -5.41 33.16
CA GLN A 26 24.59 -6.45 34.20
C GLN A 26 23.33 -6.50 35.09
N GLN A 27 22.55 -5.42 35.12
CA GLN A 27 21.29 -5.36 35.88
C GLN A 27 20.10 -5.86 35.06
N LEU A 28 20.28 -6.20 33.78
CA LEU A 28 19.17 -6.71 32.97
C LEU A 28 18.62 -8.03 33.54
N PRO A 29 17.29 -8.20 33.57
CA PRO A 29 16.65 -9.41 34.09
C PRO A 29 17.16 -10.71 33.45
N HIS A 30 17.56 -10.63 32.17
CA HIS A 30 18.00 -11.74 31.34
C HIS A 30 19.51 -11.74 31.07
N TYR A 31 20.29 -10.93 31.79
CA TYR A 31 21.74 -10.77 31.58
C TYR A 31 22.49 -12.10 31.50
N LYS A 32 22.17 -13.06 32.38
CA LYS A 32 22.79 -14.40 32.43
C LYS A 32 22.65 -15.23 31.15
N PHE A 33 21.78 -14.84 30.22
CA PHE A 33 21.57 -15.51 28.93
C PHE A 33 22.17 -14.74 27.76
N LEU A 34 22.73 -13.56 27.99
CA LEU A 34 23.40 -12.77 26.97
C LEU A 34 24.83 -13.28 26.77
N LYS A 35 25.31 -13.18 25.53
CA LYS A 35 26.71 -13.48 25.20
C LYS A 35 27.52 -12.19 25.30
N GLU A 36 28.73 -12.27 25.87
CA GLU A 36 29.63 -11.13 26.01
C GLU A 36 29.91 -10.42 24.66
N GLN A 37 30.04 -11.21 23.59
CA GLN A 37 30.20 -10.70 22.24
C GLN A 37 29.00 -9.87 21.77
N ASP A 38 27.78 -10.30 22.07
CA ASP A 38 26.55 -9.59 21.68
C ASP A 38 26.41 -8.28 22.47
N ILE A 39 26.76 -8.30 23.77
CA ILE A 39 26.81 -7.11 24.63
C ILE A 39 27.78 -6.08 24.09
N THR A 40 29.04 -6.49 23.87
CA THR A 40 30.11 -5.61 23.37
C THR A 40 29.70 -4.99 22.03
N ARG A 41 29.23 -5.82 21.10
CA ARG A 41 28.76 -5.37 19.78
C ARG A 41 27.61 -4.38 19.87
N TRP A 42 26.65 -4.61 20.77
CA TRP A 42 25.52 -3.71 20.97
C TRP A 42 25.95 -2.35 21.53
N ILE A 43 26.80 -2.34 22.56
CA ILE A 43 27.30 -1.10 23.18
C ILE A 43 28.12 -0.30 22.18
N ASP A 44 29.03 -0.94 21.44
CA ASP A 44 29.86 -0.25 20.42
C ASP A 44 29.00 0.34 19.30
N HIS A 45 27.95 -0.37 18.88
CA HIS A 45 27.00 0.14 17.89
C HIS A 45 26.24 1.37 18.42
N VAL A 46 25.67 1.32 19.61
CA VAL A 46 24.91 2.44 20.17
C VAL A 46 25.80 3.68 20.36
N LEU A 47 27.00 3.50 20.91
CA LEU A 47 27.94 4.61 21.11
C LEU A 47 28.47 5.21 19.80
N SER A 48 28.51 4.44 18.71
CA SER A 48 28.95 4.94 17.41
C SER A 48 27.84 5.60 16.58
N VAL A 49 26.58 5.24 16.82
CA VAL A 49 25.43 5.69 16.00
C VAL A 49 24.59 6.77 16.68
N GLU A 50 24.26 6.62 17.97
CA GLU A 50 23.43 7.57 18.74
C GLU A 50 23.92 7.65 20.21
N PRO A 51 25.15 8.13 20.48
CA PRO A 51 25.70 8.19 21.83
C PRO A 51 24.85 9.03 22.79
N GLU A 52 24.22 10.10 22.30
CA GLU A 52 23.34 11.00 23.06
C GLU A 52 22.04 10.33 23.54
N ARG A 53 21.68 9.19 22.94
CA ARG A 53 20.49 8.39 23.32
C ARG A 53 20.86 7.03 23.90
N ALA A 54 22.12 6.81 24.26
CA ALA A 54 22.58 5.49 24.67
C ALA A 54 21.87 4.96 25.92
N THR A 55 21.66 5.82 26.93
CA THR A 55 20.92 5.47 28.15
C THR A 55 19.44 5.20 27.86
N TRP A 56 18.84 5.91 26.91
CA TRP A 56 17.48 5.64 26.44
C TRP A 56 17.37 4.26 25.78
N HIS A 57 18.34 3.89 24.94
CA HIS A 57 18.40 2.55 24.33
C HIS A 57 18.59 1.45 25.39
N MET A 58 19.41 1.71 26.42
CA MET A 58 19.62 0.77 27.53
C MET A 58 18.38 0.60 28.39
N ASP A 59 17.72 1.68 28.78
CA ASP A 59 16.47 1.67 29.56
C ASP A 59 15.38 0.83 28.85
N ARG A 60 15.31 0.92 27.52
CA ARG A 60 14.40 0.08 26.72
C ARG A 60 14.71 -1.41 26.80
N LEU A 61 15.90 -1.87 27.19
CA LEU A 61 16.19 -3.31 27.32
C LEU A 61 15.57 -3.93 28.58
N PHE A 62 15.29 -3.14 29.63
CA PHE A 62 14.79 -3.65 30.90
C PHE A 62 13.34 -4.11 30.87
N ARG A 63 12.52 -3.49 30.01
CA ARG A 63 11.06 -3.62 30.00
C ARG A 63 10.51 -3.52 28.57
N PHE A 64 9.26 -3.89 28.37
CA PHE A 64 8.56 -3.66 27.11
C PHE A 64 7.97 -2.26 27.06
N GLY A 65 8.29 -1.50 26.01
CA GLY A 65 7.75 -0.16 25.80
C GLY A 65 6.31 -0.17 25.30
N GLY A 66 5.58 0.93 25.45
CA GLY A 66 4.23 1.11 24.89
C GLY A 66 4.11 0.70 23.40
N SER A 67 5.09 1.09 22.59
CA SER A 67 5.17 0.74 21.16
C SER A 67 5.40 -0.75 20.87
N GLU A 68 5.84 -1.53 21.86
CA GLU A 68 6.15 -2.97 21.74
C GLU A 68 4.97 -3.83 22.23
N ILE A 69 4.20 -3.34 23.18
CA ILE A 69 3.06 -4.07 23.78
C ILE A 69 1.98 -4.35 22.73
N GLY A 70 1.70 -3.38 21.87
CA GLY A 70 0.79 -3.55 20.76
C GLY A 70 1.15 -4.74 19.85
N PRO A 71 2.35 -4.76 19.26
CA PRO A 71 2.86 -5.91 18.52
C PRO A 71 2.84 -7.24 19.29
N LEU A 72 3.17 -7.25 20.59
CA LEU A 72 3.11 -8.47 21.41
C LEU A 72 1.67 -8.99 21.53
N THR A 73 0.71 -8.09 21.78
CA THR A 73 -0.72 -8.40 21.90
C THR A 73 -1.29 -8.87 20.57
N GLN A 74 -0.93 -8.20 19.47
CA GLN A 74 -1.30 -8.66 18.13
C GLN A 74 -0.71 -10.03 17.79
N SER A 75 0.53 -10.31 18.19
CA SER A 75 1.15 -11.62 18.00
C SER A 75 0.39 -12.70 18.77
N TYR A 76 -0.07 -12.41 19.98
CA TYR A 76 -0.93 -13.30 20.77
C TYR A 76 -2.27 -13.57 20.06
N TYR A 77 -2.97 -12.54 19.60
CA TYR A 77 -4.21 -12.73 18.84
C TYR A 77 -4.00 -13.50 17.55
N ASN A 78 -2.91 -13.27 16.82
CA ASN A 78 -2.57 -14.04 15.64
C ASN A 78 -2.28 -15.52 15.96
N GLN A 79 -1.79 -15.85 17.17
CA GLN A 79 -1.65 -17.22 17.63
C GLN A 79 -3.00 -17.85 17.98
N LEU A 80 -3.97 -17.06 18.45
CA LEU A 80 -5.32 -17.53 18.77
C LEU A 80 -6.21 -17.67 17.53
N ALA A 81 -5.97 -16.85 16.49
CA ALA A 81 -6.74 -16.82 15.25
C ALA A 81 -7.04 -18.23 14.71
N GLU A 82 -8.31 -18.47 14.43
CA GLU A 82 -8.86 -19.69 13.82
C GLU A 82 -8.93 -19.59 12.30
N THR A 83 -8.89 -18.37 11.77
CA THR A 83 -8.89 -18.10 10.33
C THR A 83 -7.81 -17.11 9.92
N LEU A 84 -7.40 -17.13 8.64
CA LEU A 84 -6.43 -16.15 8.12
C LEU A 84 -6.97 -14.71 8.14
N SER A 85 -8.28 -14.52 7.98
CA SER A 85 -8.93 -13.21 8.03
C SER A 85 -8.85 -12.54 9.42
N GLU A 86 -8.70 -13.33 10.47
CA GLU A 86 -8.50 -12.84 11.84
C GLU A 86 -7.06 -12.40 12.09
N GLN A 87 -6.09 -12.94 11.35
CA GLN A 87 -4.70 -12.51 11.48
C GLN A 87 -4.55 -11.07 11.00
N LYS A 88 -4.01 -10.20 11.86
CA LYS A 88 -3.74 -8.81 11.50
C LYS A 88 -2.25 -8.54 11.44
N PHE A 89 -1.90 -7.56 10.61
CA PHE A 89 -0.53 -7.12 10.46
C PHE A 89 -0.04 -6.36 11.70
N SER A 90 1.22 -6.58 12.05
CA SER A 90 1.97 -5.75 12.99
C SER A 90 3.30 -5.34 12.37
N HIS A 91 3.77 -4.13 12.68
CA HIS A 91 5.05 -3.60 12.19
C HIS A 91 6.28 -4.33 12.78
N SER A 92 6.09 -5.11 13.85
CA SER A 92 7.09 -6.00 14.42
C SER A 92 6.44 -7.28 14.96
N THR A 93 7.20 -8.37 15.01
CA THR A 93 6.77 -9.62 15.67
C THR A 93 7.30 -9.70 17.10
N ASP A 94 6.74 -10.58 17.92
CA ASP A 94 7.30 -10.88 19.25
C ASP A 94 8.73 -11.42 19.16
N ILE A 95 9.06 -12.20 18.13
CA ILE A 95 10.44 -12.65 17.84
C ILE A 95 11.38 -11.48 17.56
N ASP A 96 10.95 -10.48 16.77
CA ASP A 96 11.78 -9.29 16.48
C ASP A 96 12.09 -8.51 17.76
N ILE A 97 11.08 -8.33 18.61
CA ILE A 97 11.23 -7.67 19.91
C ILE A 97 12.20 -8.46 20.79
N PHE A 98 12.03 -9.78 20.89
CA PHE A 98 12.94 -10.62 21.68
C PHE A 98 14.37 -10.60 21.13
N ASN A 99 14.55 -10.58 19.82
CA ASN A 99 15.88 -10.45 19.21
C ASN A 99 16.57 -9.14 19.60
N LEU A 100 15.82 -8.04 19.69
CA LEU A 100 16.35 -6.77 20.19
C LEU A 100 16.71 -6.86 21.67
N LYS A 101 15.82 -7.39 22.52
CA LYS A 101 16.09 -7.54 23.97
C LYS A 101 17.26 -8.47 24.24
N MET A 102 17.41 -9.55 23.47
CA MET A 102 18.48 -10.54 23.57
C MET A 102 19.75 -10.14 22.80
N LEU A 103 19.83 -8.89 22.32
CA LEU A 103 20.98 -8.30 21.61
C LEU A 103 21.41 -9.04 20.34
N LYS A 104 20.50 -9.84 19.76
CA LYS A 104 20.73 -10.55 18.50
C LYS A 104 20.67 -9.60 17.31
N THR A 105 19.79 -8.62 17.40
CA THR A 105 19.68 -7.51 16.46
C THR A 105 20.13 -6.22 17.15
N LEU A 106 20.71 -5.32 16.35
CA LEU A 106 21.13 -4.00 16.81
C LEU A 106 19.98 -3.01 16.60
N PRO A 107 19.88 -1.95 17.44
CA PRO A 107 18.93 -0.87 17.20
C PRO A 107 19.12 -0.29 15.80
N ALA A 108 18.04 -0.31 15.01
CA ALA A 108 18.06 0.25 13.66
C ALA A 108 18.05 1.78 13.73
N SER A 109 18.76 2.43 12.80
CA SER A 109 18.65 3.88 12.64
C SER A 109 17.19 4.27 12.34
N PRO A 110 16.71 5.42 12.84
CA PRO A 110 15.34 5.85 12.61
C PRO A 110 14.99 5.87 11.12
N ASN A 111 13.93 5.14 10.74
CA ASN A 111 13.44 5.14 9.36
C ASN A 111 12.75 6.47 9.00
N ALA A 112 12.32 6.64 7.75
CA ALA A 112 11.69 7.89 7.30
C ALA A 112 10.43 8.26 8.10
N ALA A 113 9.64 7.28 8.53
CA ALA A 113 8.45 7.51 9.36
C ALA A 113 8.82 7.96 10.77
N MET A 114 9.79 7.31 11.41
CA MET A 114 10.28 7.69 12.75
C MET A 114 10.88 9.10 12.74
N ARG A 115 11.76 9.41 11.77
CA ARG A 115 12.35 10.75 11.64
C ARG A 115 11.30 11.84 11.43
N ARG A 116 10.26 11.53 10.66
CA ARG A 116 9.15 12.44 10.41
C ARG A 116 8.35 12.66 11.69
N GLY A 117 7.95 11.58 12.38
CA GLY A 117 7.28 11.66 13.68
C GLY A 117 8.04 12.54 14.66
N THR A 118 9.30 12.22 14.95
CA THR A 118 10.13 13.00 15.89
C THR A 118 10.30 14.47 15.50
N ARG A 119 10.43 14.76 14.20
CA ARG A 119 10.61 16.15 13.73
C ARG A 119 9.34 16.98 13.88
N PHE A 120 8.17 16.38 13.64
CA PHE A 120 6.90 17.08 13.60
C PHE A 120 6.12 17.01 14.91
N GLU A 121 6.55 16.18 15.87
CA GLU A 121 5.91 16.03 17.18
C GLU A 121 5.65 17.37 17.89
N PRO A 122 6.60 18.34 17.98
CA PRO A 122 6.31 19.64 18.59
C PRO A 122 5.25 20.46 17.85
N ILE A 123 5.19 20.33 16.53
CA ILE A 123 4.26 21.08 15.68
C ILE A 123 2.84 20.52 15.85
N ILE A 124 2.69 19.20 15.74
CA ILE A 124 1.37 18.58 15.87
C ILE A 124 0.83 18.67 17.31
N HIS A 125 1.71 18.72 18.31
CA HIS A 125 1.31 19.01 19.68
C HIS A 125 0.65 20.40 19.80
N GLU A 126 1.23 21.42 19.15
CA GLU A 126 0.62 22.76 19.11
C GLU A 126 -0.72 22.77 18.37
N VAL A 127 -0.80 22.11 17.21
CA VAL A 127 -2.06 21.98 16.46
C VAL A 127 -3.15 21.32 17.32
N LYS A 128 -2.80 20.29 18.11
CA LYS A 128 -3.76 19.66 19.02
C LYS A 128 -4.24 20.64 20.10
N ARG A 129 -3.36 21.47 20.67
CA ARG A 129 -3.75 22.51 21.62
C ARG A 129 -4.78 23.44 21.00
N GLU A 130 -4.52 23.95 19.80
CA GLU A 130 -5.43 24.85 19.08
C GLU A 130 -6.80 24.18 18.81
N GLU A 131 -6.82 22.91 18.37
CA GLU A 131 -8.06 22.15 18.17
C GLU A 131 -8.86 21.99 19.47
N LEU A 132 -8.18 21.76 20.60
CA LEU A 132 -8.82 21.63 21.91
C LEU A 132 -9.37 22.97 22.39
N GLU A 133 -8.61 24.06 22.26
CA GLU A 133 -9.02 25.42 22.66
C GLU A 133 -10.21 25.94 21.84
N ALA A 134 -10.34 25.48 20.60
CA ALA A 134 -11.51 25.76 19.77
C ALA A 134 -12.78 25.00 20.23
N LYS A 135 -12.63 23.87 20.93
CA LYS A 135 -13.72 22.95 21.29
C LYS A 135 -14.16 23.04 22.75
N TYR A 136 -13.24 23.36 23.67
CA TYR A 136 -13.46 23.35 25.11
C TYR A 136 -13.22 24.73 25.72
N SER A 137 -13.88 25.04 26.84
CA SER A 137 -13.77 26.35 27.47
C SER A 137 -12.49 26.50 28.31
N VAL A 138 -12.05 25.40 28.92
CA VAL A 138 -10.82 25.30 29.69
C VAL A 138 -9.96 24.19 29.10
N VAL A 139 -8.74 24.53 28.70
CA VAL A 139 -7.73 23.59 28.19
C VAL A 139 -6.44 23.79 28.96
N ARG A 140 -5.92 22.72 29.56
CA ARG A 140 -4.65 22.73 30.30
C ARG A 140 -3.85 21.48 30.01
N GLU A 141 -2.61 21.66 29.54
CA GLU A 141 -1.66 20.55 29.43
C GLU A 141 -1.25 20.05 30.83
N ARG A 142 -1.10 18.72 30.98
CA ARG A 142 -0.74 18.05 32.24
C ARG A 142 0.56 17.25 32.12
N PRO A 143 1.71 17.90 31.82
CA PRO A 143 3.00 17.21 31.74
C PRO A 143 3.40 16.57 33.08
N ASP A 144 2.92 17.11 34.20
CA ASP A 144 3.11 16.52 35.53
C ASP A 144 2.53 15.10 35.65
N LEU A 145 1.40 14.83 34.99
CA LEU A 145 0.77 13.51 34.96
C LEU A 145 1.48 12.57 33.99
N VAL A 146 1.94 13.08 32.84
CA VAL A 146 2.77 12.32 31.89
C VAL A 146 4.06 11.83 32.59
N ASP A 147 4.74 12.72 33.31
CA ASP A 147 5.95 12.40 34.06
C ASP A 147 5.68 11.40 35.20
N LYS A 148 4.55 11.51 35.90
CA LYS A 148 4.14 10.54 36.93
C LYS A 148 3.94 9.15 36.36
N ILE A 149 3.25 9.03 35.22
CA ILE A 149 3.04 7.75 34.53
C ILE A 149 4.38 7.18 34.05
N ARG A 150 5.22 8.01 33.41
CA ARG A 150 6.53 7.59 32.88
C ARG A 150 7.45 7.03 33.96
N ASN A 151 7.44 7.65 35.13
CA ASN A 151 8.32 7.28 36.26
C ASN A 151 7.68 6.27 37.23
N ALA A 152 6.49 5.73 36.90
CA ALA A 152 5.79 4.79 37.75
C ALA A 152 6.62 3.50 37.92
N ASN A 153 6.84 3.10 39.17
CA ASN A 153 7.50 1.84 39.51
C ASN A 153 6.55 0.95 40.31
N LEU A 154 5.53 0.46 39.61
CA LEU A 154 4.48 -0.38 40.17
C LEU A 154 4.82 -1.85 39.94
N ALA A 155 4.77 -2.68 40.99
CA ALA A 155 5.19 -4.08 40.92
C ALA A 155 4.42 -4.89 39.86
N MET A 156 3.12 -4.65 39.70
CA MET A 156 2.30 -5.33 38.69
C MET A 156 2.62 -4.94 37.24
N PHE A 157 3.33 -3.82 37.04
CA PHE A 157 3.80 -3.33 35.74
C PHE A 157 5.33 -3.36 35.65
N GLU A 158 6.02 -4.20 36.43
CA GLU A 158 7.50 -4.32 36.38
C GLU A 158 8.01 -4.64 34.97
N TRP A 159 7.17 -5.28 34.16
CA TRP A 159 7.43 -5.69 32.79
C TRP A 159 7.25 -4.56 31.76
N ALA A 160 6.58 -3.45 32.14
CA ALA A 160 6.17 -2.39 31.24
C ALA A 160 6.94 -1.09 31.48
N ARG A 161 7.26 -0.41 30.38
CA ARG A 161 7.68 0.99 30.35
C ARG A 161 6.65 1.77 29.56
N VAL A 162 5.84 2.53 30.28
CA VAL A 162 4.78 3.32 29.68
C VAL A 162 5.29 4.74 29.42
N GLN A 163 5.13 5.19 28.19
CA GLN A 163 5.36 6.58 27.81
C GLN A 163 4.18 7.00 26.94
N VAL A 164 3.45 7.99 27.41
CA VAL A 164 2.34 8.63 26.71
C VAL A 164 2.81 9.98 26.19
N ASP A 165 2.21 10.47 25.11
CA ASP A 165 2.71 11.69 24.45
C ASP A 165 2.19 12.94 25.17
N ALA A 166 0.91 12.97 25.51
CA ALA A 166 0.31 14.09 26.23
C ALA A 166 -0.88 13.67 27.09
N ILE A 167 -1.13 14.45 28.15
CA ILE A 167 -2.39 14.45 28.87
C ILE A 167 -2.90 15.89 28.88
N TRP A 168 -4.17 16.05 28.49
CA TRP A 168 -4.86 17.34 28.48
C TRP A 168 -6.03 17.29 29.46
N GLU A 169 -6.23 18.38 30.19
CA GLU A 169 -7.41 18.62 31.00
C GLU A 169 -8.33 19.58 30.25
N CYS A 170 -9.50 19.09 29.88
CA CYS A 170 -10.48 19.78 29.05
C CYS A 170 -11.82 19.83 29.79
N ASP A 171 -12.25 21.02 30.21
CA ASP A 171 -13.48 21.23 30.99
C ASP A 171 -13.61 20.28 32.20
N GLY A 172 -12.48 20.01 32.88
CA GLY A 172 -12.39 19.14 34.05
C GLY A 172 -12.20 17.66 33.75
N GLN A 173 -12.15 17.25 32.48
CA GLN A 173 -11.91 15.86 32.07
C GLN A 173 -10.45 15.65 31.63
N LEU A 174 -9.85 14.51 31.95
CA LEU A 174 -8.49 14.15 31.55
C LEU A 174 -8.48 13.25 30.31
N PHE A 175 -7.84 13.73 29.25
CA PHE A 175 -7.66 13.00 27.99
C PHE A 175 -6.21 12.61 27.80
N LEU A 176 -5.96 11.31 27.62
CA LEU A 176 -4.64 10.74 27.35
C LEU A 176 -4.49 10.53 25.84
N TYR A 177 -3.47 11.14 25.26
CA TYR A 177 -3.20 11.11 23.83
C TYR A 177 -1.93 10.33 23.47
N ASP A 178 -1.99 9.67 22.32
CA ASP A 178 -0.86 9.10 21.59
C ASP A 178 -0.90 9.63 20.14
N TYR A 179 0.02 10.54 19.82
CA TYR A 179 0.08 11.23 18.54
C TYR A 179 0.72 10.35 17.48
N LYS A 180 0.14 10.36 16.27
CA LYS A 180 0.70 9.63 15.12
C LYS A 180 0.86 10.57 13.93
N PHE A 181 2.01 10.46 13.27
CA PHE A 181 2.29 11.15 12.01
C PHE A 181 2.47 10.13 10.86
N PRO A 182 1.37 9.50 10.41
CA PRO A 182 1.43 8.46 9.37
C PRO A 182 1.81 9.04 8.00
N SER A 183 2.03 8.17 7.01
CA SER A 183 1.91 8.56 5.60
C SER A 183 0.43 8.66 5.22
N GLU A 184 0.11 9.18 4.03
CA GLU A 184 -1.28 9.18 3.54
C GLU A 184 -1.90 7.79 3.53
N ASP A 185 -1.19 6.80 2.96
CA ASP A 185 -1.66 5.41 2.97
C ASP A 185 -1.80 4.85 4.40
N GLY A 186 -0.87 5.22 5.29
CA GLY A 186 -0.92 4.81 6.69
C GLY A 186 -2.11 5.43 7.44
N LEU A 187 -2.47 6.67 7.11
CA LEU A 187 -3.65 7.33 7.67
C LEU A 187 -4.94 6.63 7.22
N VAL A 188 -5.01 6.24 5.96
CA VAL A 188 -6.12 5.45 5.42
C VAL A 188 -6.23 4.13 6.18
N SER A 189 -5.14 3.37 6.34
CA SER A 189 -5.16 2.11 7.09
C SER A 189 -5.62 2.30 8.54
N LEU A 190 -5.18 3.37 9.21
CA LEU A 190 -5.55 3.70 10.59
C LEU A 190 -7.04 4.00 10.75
N LYS A 191 -7.67 4.62 9.75
CA LYS A 191 -9.09 4.98 9.78
C LYS A 191 -10.01 3.78 9.64
N TYR A 192 -9.62 2.79 8.84
CA TYR A 192 -10.47 1.64 8.51
C TYR A 192 -10.28 0.44 9.43
N GLN A 193 -9.17 0.40 10.18
CA GLN A 193 -8.89 -0.67 11.10
C GLN A 193 -8.21 -0.11 12.34
N GLU A 194 -8.92 -0.13 13.48
CA GLU A 194 -8.31 0.19 14.76
C GLU A 194 -7.16 -0.79 15.01
N PRO A 195 -5.90 -0.34 15.01
CA PRO A 195 -4.81 -1.26 15.22
C PRO A 195 -4.72 -1.50 16.72
N VAL A 196 -4.96 -2.74 17.14
CA VAL A 196 -4.61 -3.27 18.47
C VAL A 196 -3.23 -2.77 18.92
N MET A 197 -2.33 -2.56 17.97
CA MET A 197 -1.01 -1.98 18.20
C MET A 197 -1.00 -0.63 18.93
N TYR A 198 -1.88 0.30 18.57
CA TYR A 198 -1.91 1.64 19.14
C TYR A 198 -2.88 1.75 20.31
N SER A 199 -4.03 1.05 20.24
CA SER A 199 -4.94 1.00 21.38
C SER A 199 -4.27 0.39 22.62
N SER A 200 -3.43 -0.63 22.45
CA SER A 200 -2.64 -1.18 23.56
C SER A 200 -1.77 -0.14 24.28
N GLN A 201 -1.20 0.83 23.55
CA GLN A 201 -0.29 1.84 24.12
C GLN A 201 -1.03 2.83 25.03
N VAL A 202 -2.18 3.34 24.58
CA VAL A 202 -3.01 4.26 25.40
C VAL A 202 -3.73 3.53 26.52
N THR A 203 -4.16 2.29 26.29
CA THR A 203 -4.82 1.45 27.32
C THR A 203 -3.87 1.16 28.48
N ILE A 204 -2.62 0.72 28.23
CA ILE A 204 -1.68 0.52 29.35
C ILE A 204 -1.32 1.83 30.05
N GLY A 205 -1.29 2.95 29.32
CA GLY A 205 -1.14 4.29 29.89
C GLY A 205 -2.21 4.60 30.93
N ARG A 206 -3.47 4.35 30.59
CA ARG A 206 -4.60 4.50 31.50
C ARG A 206 -4.55 3.51 32.67
N MET A 207 -4.17 2.25 32.43
CA MET A 207 -4.06 1.26 33.50
C MET A 207 -3.04 1.68 34.57
N VAL A 208 -1.87 2.18 34.15
CA VAL A 208 -0.87 2.75 35.07
C VAL A 208 -1.40 4.01 35.76
N ALA A 209 -2.07 4.90 35.04
CA ALA A 209 -2.69 6.10 35.61
C ALA A 209 -3.69 5.74 36.74
N ARG A 210 -4.54 4.73 36.51
CA ARG A 210 -5.53 4.25 37.50
C ARG A 210 -4.88 3.79 38.79
N GLU A 211 -3.80 3.01 38.71
CA GLU A 211 -3.06 2.56 39.90
C GLU A 211 -2.35 3.69 40.65
N LEU A 212 -2.06 4.81 39.97
CA LEU A 212 -1.56 6.03 40.58
C LEU A 212 -2.67 6.94 41.15
N GLY A 213 -3.93 6.52 41.08
CA GLY A 213 -5.08 7.33 41.48
C GLY A 213 -5.40 8.48 40.52
N ILE A 214 -4.98 8.38 39.26
CA ILE A 214 -5.28 9.33 38.18
C ILE A 214 -6.41 8.74 37.33
N GLU A 215 -7.58 9.37 37.38
CA GLU A 215 -8.72 8.97 36.57
C GLU A 215 -8.64 9.60 35.18
N ILE A 216 -8.45 8.78 34.15
CA ILE A 216 -8.42 9.22 32.75
C ILE A 216 -9.80 8.98 32.14
N ASP A 217 -10.47 10.06 31.74
CA ASP A 217 -11.81 10.04 31.14
C ASP A 217 -11.81 9.51 29.71
N LYS A 218 -10.75 9.82 28.94
CA LYS A 218 -10.63 9.37 27.53
C LYS A 218 -9.21 8.96 27.16
N THR A 219 -9.10 7.91 26.37
CA THR A 219 -7.87 7.47 25.71
C THR A 219 -8.01 7.61 24.22
N ILE A 220 -7.10 8.33 23.58
CA ILE A 220 -7.24 8.75 22.18
C ILE A 220 -5.96 8.45 21.42
N VAL A 221 -6.09 7.72 20.31
CA VAL A 221 -5.06 7.65 19.29
C VAL A 221 -5.35 8.77 18.29
N ALA A 222 -4.37 9.66 18.06
CA ALA A 222 -4.57 10.87 17.28
C ALA A 222 -3.63 10.91 16.06
N PRO A 223 -4.01 10.29 14.93
CA PRO A 223 -3.35 10.43 13.65
C PRO A 223 -3.57 11.82 13.04
N TYR A 224 -2.49 12.51 12.74
CA TYR A 224 -2.49 13.81 12.08
C TYR A 224 -2.54 13.67 10.54
N SER A 225 -3.38 14.45 9.88
CA SER A 225 -3.46 14.57 8.43
C SER A 225 -2.80 15.85 7.95
N VAL A 226 -1.79 15.71 7.09
CA VAL A 226 -1.11 16.85 6.47
C VAL A 226 -2.03 17.56 5.46
N GLN A 227 -2.97 16.84 4.84
CA GLN A 227 -3.86 17.40 3.83
C GLN A 227 -4.88 18.37 4.43
N THR A 228 -5.43 18.03 5.59
CA THR A 228 -6.44 18.84 6.27
C THR A 228 -5.87 19.69 7.39
N ASP A 229 -4.58 19.53 7.71
CA ASP A 229 -3.91 20.17 8.84
C ASP A 229 -4.68 19.95 10.15
N SER A 230 -5.13 18.71 10.36
CA SER A 230 -6.01 18.37 11.49
C SER A 230 -5.82 16.93 11.94
N PHE A 231 -6.27 16.62 13.15
CA PHE A 231 -6.27 15.26 13.67
C PHE A 231 -7.55 14.49 13.33
N HIS A 232 -7.40 13.17 13.24
CA HIS A 232 -8.50 12.22 13.17
C HIS A 232 -8.58 11.43 14.48
N ASP A 233 -9.08 12.06 15.55
CA ASP A 233 -9.13 11.44 16.87
C ASP A 233 -9.93 10.13 16.85
N ILE A 234 -9.28 9.04 17.27
CA ILE A 234 -9.86 7.71 17.43
C ILE A 234 -9.99 7.45 18.92
N ASP A 235 -11.21 7.58 19.45
CA ASP A 235 -11.53 7.28 20.84
C ASP A 235 -11.42 5.75 21.05
N ILE A 236 -10.59 5.35 22.01
CA ILE A 236 -10.42 3.94 22.37
C ILE A 236 -11.33 3.63 23.55
N GLU A 237 -12.29 2.73 23.34
CA GLU A 237 -13.25 2.34 24.38
C GLU A 237 -12.58 1.53 25.51
N PHE A 238 -13.09 1.71 26.72
CA PHE A 238 -12.61 0.96 27.88
C PHE A 238 -13.14 -0.47 27.84
N ASN A 239 -12.23 -1.43 27.77
CA ASN A 239 -12.54 -2.84 27.72
C ASN A 239 -11.69 -3.62 28.73
N SER A 240 -12.33 -4.19 29.75
CA SER A 240 -11.64 -4.95 30.81
C SER A 240 -10.99 -6.23 30.31
N ASP A 241 -11.58 -6.88 29.31
CA ASP A 241 -11.01 -8.10 28.72
C ASP A 241 -9.74 -7.75 27.95
N PHE A 242 -9.74 -6.62 27.24
CA PHE A 242 -8.54 -6.12 26.57
C PHE A 242 -7.43 -5.71 27.56
N GLU A 243 -7.77 -5.07 28.67
CA GLU A 243 -6.81 -4.80 29.76
C GLU A 243 -6.23 -6.11 30.33
N ALA A 244 -7.05 -7.14 30.52
CA ALA A 244 -6.62 -8.44 31.00
C ALA A 244 -5.68 -9.14 30.01
N ASP A 245 -5.97 -9.06 28.71
CA ASP A 245 -5.11 -9.58 27.65
C ASP A 245 -3.74 -8.89 27.63
N ILE A 246 -3.71 -7.55 27.71
CA ILE A 246 -2.46 -6.77 27.77
C ILE A 246 -1.62 -7.22 28.97
N MET A 247 -2.23 -7.39 30.15
CA MET A 247 -1.54 -7.86 31.34
C MET A 247 -1.01 -9.29 31.17
N HIS A 248 -1.85 -10.20 30.66
CA HIS A 248 -1.47 -11.58 30.45
C HIS A 248 -0.29 -11.69 29.48
N VAL A 249 -0.37 -11.01 28.33
CA VAL A 249 0.67 -11.02 27.30
C VAL A 249 1.96 -10.40 27.82
N GLY A 250 1.87 -9.21 28.42
CA GLY A 250 3.01 -8.50 28.98
C GLY A 250 3.77 -9.32 30.00
N GLN A 251 3.06 -9.84 31.01
CA GLN A 251 3.65 -10.65 32.07
C GLN A 251 4.26 -11.95 31.53
N THR A 252 3.51 -12.69 30.71
CA THR A 252 3.97 -13.98 30.17
C THR A 252 5.22 -13.81 29.30
N ARG A 253 5.25 -12.78 28.45
CA ARG A 253 6.43 -12.49 27.61
C ARG A 253 7.61 -12.00 28.45
N TYR A 254 7.38 -11.25 29.52
CA TYR A 254 8.46 -10.82 30.39
C TYR A 254 9.06 -11.97 31.19
N ASP A 255 8.24 -12.91 31.65
CA ASP A 255 8.72 -14.12 32.32
C ASP A 255 9.56 -15.00 31.38
N LEU A 256 9.20 -15.09 30.09
CA LEU A 256 10.03 -15.74 29.07
C LEU A 256 11.37 -15.02 28.88
N LEU A 257 11.34 -13.69 28.77
CA LEU A 257 12.54 -12.86 28.64
C LEU A 257 13.48 -13.07 29.83
N LYS A 258 12.98 -12.96 31.07
CA LYS A 258 13.72 -13.25 32.32
C LYS A 258 14.39 -14.62 32.34
N GLN A 259 13.86 -15.58 31.59
CA GLN A 259 14.36 -16.95 31.46
C GLN A 259 15.24 -17.17 30.21
N GLY A 260 15.50 -16.12 29.41
CA GLY A 260 16.24 -16.23 28.15
C GLY A 260 15.53 -17.12 27.11
N LYS A 261 14.22 -17.35 27.27
CA LYS A 261 13.40 -18.16 26.37
C LYS A 261 12.71 -17.26 25.37
N TYR A 262 12.55 -17.76 24.16
CA TYR A 262 11.78 -17.08 23.13
C TYR A 262 10.31 -17.49 23.20
N PRO A 263 9.38 -16.64 22.75
CA PRO A 263 8.03 -17.10 22.45
C PRO A 263 8.11 -18.20 21.38
N ALA A 264 7.18 -19.16 21.43
CA ALA A 264 7.09 -20.14 20.36
C ALA A 264 6.84 -19.39 19.04
N PRO A 265 7.59 -19.68 17.97
CA PRO A 265 7.31 -19.07 16.69
C PRO A 265 5.85 -19.39 16.34
N PRO A 266 5.11 -18.44 15.72
CA PRO A 266 3.78 -18.74 15.24
C PRO A 266 3.93 -19.87 14.22
N ILE A 267 3.60 -21.10 14.62
CA ILE A 267 3.41 -22.18 13.65
C ILE A 267 2.20 -21.72 12.85
N PRO A 268 2.32 -21.48 11.53
CA PRO A 268 1.16 -21.09 10.75
C PRO A 268 0.13 -22.20 10.91
N LYS A 269 -0.88 -21.98 11.75
CA LYS A 269 -1.98 -22.93 11.96
C LYS A 269 -2.66 -23.21 10.63
N HIS A 270 -2.60 -22.24 9.73
CA HIS A 270 -3.18 -22.26 8.41
C HIS A 270 -2.07 -22.06 7.37
N GLN A 271 -1.76 -23.12 6.64
CA GLN A 271 -1.17 -22.99 5.31
C GLN A 271 -2.35 -22.84 4.35
N ILE A 272 -2.33 -21.86 3.45
CA ILE A 272 -3.31 -21.79 2.36
C ILE A 272 -3.07 -23.03 1.49
N ARG A 273 -3.94 -24.05 1.60
CA ARG A 273 -3.81 -25.28 0.81
C ARG A 273 -4.57 -25.20 -0.50
N SER A 274 -5.55 -24.31 -0.57
CA SER A 274 -6.46 -24.18 -1.71
C SER A 274 -6.97 -22.76 -1.85
N SER A 275 -7.42 -22.40 -3.07
CA SER A 275 -7.98 -21.06 -3.29
C SER A 275 -9.21 -20.81 -2.41
N SER A 276 -10.02 -21.81 -2.08
CA SER A 276 -11.22 -21.67 -1.23
C SER A 276 -10.95 -21.15 0.19
N GLU A 277 -9.71 -21.18 0.67
CA GLU A 277 -9.32 -20.66 1.98
C GLU A 277 -9.01 -19.15 1.97
N ILE A 278 -8.97 -18.53 0.79
CA ILE A 278 -8.75 -17.09 0.62
C ILE A 278 -10.10 -16.36 0.71
N PRO A 279 -10.23 -15.33 1.57
CA PRO A 279 -11.43 -14.48 1.63
C PRO A 279 -11.85 -13.93 0.27
N SER A 280 -13.15 -13.87 0.00
CA SER A 280 -13.69 -13.54 -1.34
C SER A 280 -13.35 -12.11 -1.80
N ASP A 281 -13.32 -11.16 -0.87
CA ASP A 281 -12.88 -9.78 -1.10
C ASP A 281 -11.39 -9.72 -1.50
N MET A 282 -10.55 -10.50 -0.82
CA MET A 282 -9.13 -10.62 -1.18
C MET A 282 -8.93 -11.30 -2.52
N LYS A 283 -9.65 -12.39 -2.81
CA LYS A 283 -9.62 -13.03 -4.12
C LYS A 283 -9.98 -12.03 -5.22
N ARG A 284 -11.04 -11.27 -5.01
CA ARG A 284 -11.50 -10.25 -5.95
C ARG A 284 -10.43 -9.18 -6.18
N ALA A 285 -9.86 -8.61 -5.12
CA ALA A 285 -8.77 -7.64 -5.24
C ALA A 285 -7.55 -8.23 -5.98
N MET A 286 -7.20 -9.49 -5.73
CA MET A 286 -6.11 -10.19 -6.44
C MET A 286 -6.41 -10.33 -7.94
N VAL A 287 -7.64 -10.70 -8.30
CA VAL A 287 -8.09 -10.84 -9.70
C VAL A 287 -8.13 -9.48 -10.39
N GLU A 288 -8.74 -8.46 -9.77
CA GLU A 288 -8.81 -7.09 -10.29
C GLU A 288 -7.41 -6.52 -10.53
N ALA A 289 -6.49 -6.69 -9.58
CA ALA A 289 -5.10 -6.26 -9.73
C ALA A 289 -4.36 -7.01 -10.86
N SER A 290 -4.65 -8.30 -11.05
CA SER A 290 -4.10 -9.08 -12.15
C SER A 290 -4.63 -8.59 -13.51
N LEU A 291 -5.94 -8.36 -13.62
CA LEU A 291 -6.59 -7.81 -14.81
C LEU A 291 -6.04 -6.44 -15.19
N LEU A 292 -5.87 -5.54 -14.22
CA LEU A 292 -5.25 -4.23 -14.44
C LEU A 292 -3.84 -4.33 -15.03
N ARG A 293 -3.02 -5.29 -14.55
CA ARG A 293 -1.68 -5.53 -15.11
C ARG A 293 -1.74 -6.06 -16.53
N ILE A 294 -2.71 -6.93 -16.85
CA ILE A 294 -2.91 -7.46 -18.21
C ILE A 294 -3.37 -6.33 -19.14
N LEU A 295 -4.37 -5.55 -18.73
CA LEU A 295 -4.89 -4.41 -19.49
C LEU A 295 -3.80 -3.36 -19.74
N SER A 296 -3.00 -3.02 -18.73
CA SER A 296 -1.88 -2.09 -18.88
C SER A 296 -0.87 -2.55 -19.94
N LYS A 297 -0.53 -3.85 -19.96
CA LYS A 297 0.35 -4.42 -20.99
C LYS A 297 -0.28 -4.36 -22.37
N GLN A 298 -1.57 -4.69 -22.49
CA GLN A 298 -2.27 -4.70 -23.79
C GLN A 298 -2.44 -3.28 -24.35
N VAL A 299 -2.76 -2.29 -23.50
CA VAL A 299 -2.83 -0.88 -23.88
C VAL A 299 -1.49 -0.38 -24.39
N ALA A 300 -0.38 -0.75 -23.73
CA ALA A 300 0.96 -0.39 -24.20
C ALA A 300 1.27 -0.96 -25.60
N VAL A 301 0.90 -2.23 -25.86
CA VAL A 301 1.08 -2.85 -27.17
C VAL A 301 0.26 -2.13 -28.25
N GLU A 302 -1.00 -1.81 -27.96
CA GLU A 302 -1.85 -1.14 -28.93
C GLU A 302 -1.42 0.31 -29.17
N ALA A 303 -0.99 1.02 -28.12
CA ALA A 303 -0.40 2.37 -28.26
C ALA A 303 0.80 2.36 -29.21
N SER A 304 1.73 1.40 -29.07
CA SER A 304 2.88 1.29 -29.97
C SER A 304 2.49 0.99 -31.43
N LYS A 305 1.40 0.25 -31.66
CA LYS A 305 0.89 0.05 -33.03
C LYS A 305 0.34 1.35 -33.62
N GLN A 306 -0.41 2.12 -32.83
CA GLN A 306 -0.94 3.41 -33.28
C GLN A 306 0.19 4.42 -33.54
N GLU A 307 1.22 4.42 -32.70
CA GLU A 307 2.44 5.21 -32.89
C GLU A 307 3.13 4.87 -34.23
N ALA A 308 3.26 3.58 -34.55
CA ALA A 308 3.88 3.14 -35.79
C ALA A 308 3.14 3.64 -37.05
N ILE A 309 1.82 3.90 -36.99
CA ILE A 309 1.05 4.41 -38.13
C ILE A 309 1.52 5.80 -38.54
N TYR A 310 1.79 6.67 -37.57
CA TYR A 310 2.15 8.07 -37.84
C TYR A 310 3.67 8.32 -37.79
N GLU A 311 4.49 7.37 -37.32
CA GLU A 311 5.93 7.56 -37.19
C GLU A 311 6.61 7.98 -38.50
N ASP A 312 6.26 7.32 -39.62
CA ASP A 312 6.82 7.66 -40.92
C ASP A 312 6.39 9.04 -41.41
N TYR A 313 5.17 9.46 -41.07
CA TYR A 313 4.70 10.82 -41.35
C TYR A 313 5.49 11.87 -40.56
N LEU A 314 5.80 11.60 -39.28
CA LEU A 314 6.63 12.49 -38.47
C LEU A 314 8.06 12.62 -39.03
N LYS A 315 8.65 11.53 -39.53
CA LYS A 315 9.96 11.56 -40.19
C LYS A 315 9.97 12.47 -41.43
N VAL A 316 8.92 12.39 -42.25
CA VAL A 316 8.79 13.27 -43.43
C VAL A 316 8.65 14.73 -43.00
N LEU A 317 7.77 15.02 -42.03
CA LEU A 317 7.61 16.38 -41.49
C LEU A 317 8.93 16.94 -40.93
N ALA A 318 9.72 16.10 -40.27
CA ALA A 318 10.98 16.50 -39.66
C ALA A 318 12.02 16.97 -40.69
N THR A 319 11.93 16.53 -41.95
CA THR A 319 12.87 16.92 -43.02
C THR A 319 12.53 18.23 -43.73
N GLY A 320 11.28 18.70 -43.61
CA GLY A 320 10.77 19.85 -44.40
C GLY A 320 10.54 21.14 -43.61
N GLN A 321 10.82 21.15 -42.30
CA GLN A 321 10.48 22.25 -41.39
C GLN A 321 11.72 22.69 -40.60
N ASN A 322 11.83 24.00 -40.35
CA ASN A 322 12.90 24.59 -39.53
C ASN A 322 12.37 25.46 -38.37
N ASP A 323 11.07 25.76 -38.36
CA ASP A 323 10.45 26.62 -37.36
C ASP A 323 9.84 25.78 -36.24
N ASP A 324 9.85 26.27 -35.00
CA ASP A 324 9.17 25.59 -33.90
C ASP A 324 7.66 25.59 -34.16
N ILE A 325 7.08 24.39 -34.24
CA ILE A 325 5.63 24.21 -34.43
C ILE A 325 5.02 23.56 -33.19
N ARG A 326 3.80 24.00 -32.87
CA ARG A 326 2.94 23.33 -31.92
C ARG A 326 1.52 23.33 -32.47
N ILE A 327 1.01 22.15 -32.73
CA ILE A 327 -0.35 21.95 -33.24
C ILE A 327 -1.12 21.13 -32.21
N GLU A 328 -2.22 21.68 -31.74
CA GLU A 328 -3.10 21.05 -30.76
C GLU A 328 -4.05 20.07 -31.47
N ILE A 329 -4.04 18.81 -31.06
CA ILE A 329 -4.85 17.73 -31.63
C ILE A 329 -5.61 17.05 -30.49
N ALA A 330 -6.80 17.56 -30.19
CA ALA A 330 -7.62 17.10 -29.05
C ALA A 330 -6.79 17.04 -27.75
N THR A 331 -6.56 15.84 -27.20
CA THR A 331 -5.80 15.61 -25.97
C THR A 331 -4.28 15.54 -26.15
N SER A 332 -3.79 15.68 -27.38
CA SER A 332 -2.38 15.56 -27.75
C SER A 332 -1.87 16.82 -28.42
N ASN A 333 -0.55 16.96 -28.49
CA ASN A 333 0.15 18.02 -29.18
C ASN A 333 1.16 17.41 -30.13
N LEU A 334 1.12 17.82 -31.38
CA LEU A 334 2.20 17.64 -32.33
C LEU A 334 3.18 18.80 -32.14
N THR A 335 4.39 18.51 -31.72
CA THR A 335 5.44 19.52 -31.50
C THR A 335 6.64 19.23 -32.37
N GLY A 336 7.00 20.19 -33.23
CA GLY A 336 8.25 20.17 -33.97
C GLY A 336 9.19 21.21 -33.38
N LYS A 337 10.43 20.82 -33.10
CA LYS A 337 11.44 21.74 -32.54
C LYS A 337 12.82 21.38 -33.00
N LEU A 338 13.67 22.39 -33.13
CA LEU A 338 15.07 22.17 -33.40
C LEU A 338 15.74 21.59 -32.13
N LYS A 339 16.14 20.32 -32.19
CA LYS A 339 16.80 19.64 -31.08
C LYS A 339 18.30 19.75 -31.23
N LYS A 340 18.91 20.36 -30.22
CA LYS A 340 20.36 20.45 -30.10
C LYS A 340 20.91 19.14 -29.51
N ASN A 341 21.50 18.31 -30.35
CA ASN A 341 22.07 17.02 -29.97
C ASN A 341 23.56 17.16 -29.70
N PHE A 342 24.02 16.72 -28.52
CA PHE A 342 25.43 16.81 -28.12
C PHE A 342 26.20 15.56 -28.53
N ILE A 343 27.17 15.72 -29.42
CA ILE A 343 28.02 14.66 -29.96
C ILE A 343 29.19 14.43 -28.99
N LYS A 344 29.07 13.41 -28.13
CA LYS A 344 30.03 13.14 -27.04
C LYS A 344 31.42 12.80 -27.56
N ASP A 345 31.52 12.03 -28.64
CA ASP A 345 32.81 11.60 -29.19
C ASP A 345 33.61 12.80 -29.70
N ASN A 346 32.98 13.69 -30.48
CA ASN A 346 33.60 14.93 -30.93
C ASN A 346 33.99 15.85 -29.76
N ALA A 347 33.21 15.87 -28.68
CA ALA A 347 33.55 16.63 -27.47
C ALA A 347 34.78 16.05 -26.76
N ILE A 348 34.91 14.73 -26.70
CA ILE A 348 36.07 14.05 -26.12
C ILE A 348 37.33 14.33 -26.96
N GLU A 349 37.24 14.23 -28.29
CA GLU A 349 38.35 14.57 -29.19
C GLU A 349 38.78 16.03 -29.03
N LEU A 350 37.81 16.95 -29.01
CA LEU A 350 38.08 18.38 -28.85
C LEU A 350 38.74 18.72 -27.49
N LEU A 351 38.37 18.03 -26.41
CA LEU A 351 39.02 18.15 -25.10
C LEU A 351 40.48 17.67 -25.14
N LYS A 352 40.77 16.56 -25.83
CA LYS A 352 42.13 16.03 -25.98
C LYS A 352 43.03 16.96 -26.78
N GLU A 353 42.52 17.51 -27.88
CA GLU A 353 43.23 18.49 -28.71
C GLU A 353 43.63 19.74 -27.92
N HIS A 354 42.83 20.10 -26.91
CA HIS A 354 43.09 21.22 -26.02
C HIS A 354 43.81 20.82 -24.72
N GLY A 355 44.44 19.63 -24.69
CA GLY A 355 45.39 19.23 -23.65
C GLY A 355 44.77 18.61 -22.39
N MET A 356 43.50 18.20 -22.41
CA MET A 356 42.92 17.42 -21.30
C MET A 356 43.33 15.94 -21.40
N ASP A 357 43.88 15.41 -20.31
CA ASP A 357 44.36 14.04 -20.25
C ASP A 357 43.20 13.01 -20.19
N ASP A 358 43.45 11.80 -20.69
CA ASP A 358 42.48 10.71 -20.67
C ASP A 358 42.01 10.34 -19.26
N THR A 359 42.86 10.51 -18.24
CA THR A 359 42.51 10.29 -16.83
C THR A 359 41.45 11.25 -16.31
N ASP A 360 41.42 12.49 -16.81
CA ASP A 360 40.42 13.51 -16.46
C ASP A 360 39.14 13.37 -17.29
N ILE A 361 39.23 12.87 -18.53
CA ILE A 361 38.08 12.64 -19.42
C ILE A 361 37.30 11.39 -19.02
N TYR A 362 37.99 10.32 -18.60
CA TYR A 362 37.37 9.02 -18.33
C TYR A 362 36.17 9.07 -17.36
N PRO A 363 36.22 9.82 -16.23
CA PRO A 363 35.10 9.95 -15.31
C PRO A 363 33.88 10.70 -15.87
N ILE A 364 34.06 11.45 -16.97
CA ILE A 364 33.03 12.35 -17.52
C ILE A 364 32.53 11.97 -18.92
N LYS A 365 33.21 11.05 -19.61
CA LYS A 365 32.94 10.68 -21.02
C LYS A 365 31.49 10.31 -21.35
N ASN A 366 30.73 9.78 -20.40
CA ASN A 366 29.34 9.38 -20.62
C ASN A 366 28.32 10.49 -20.30
N ASN A 367 28.76 11.64 -19.77
CA ASN A 367 27.90 12.71 -19.27
C ASN A 367 28.07 14.00 -20.10
N ALA A 368 27.09 14.28 -20.96
CA ALA A 368 27.09 15.44 -21.86
C ALA A 368 27.25 16.78 -21.13
N THR A 369 26.61 16.94 -19.97
CA THR A 369 26.69 18.16 -19.17
C THR A 369 28.10 18.39 -18.61
N LYS A 370 28.77 17.33 -18.15
CA LYS A 370 30.14 17.42 -17.64
C LYS A 370 31.13 17.70 -18.76
N LEU A 371 30.99 17.04 -19.91
CA LEU A 371 31.81 17.31 -21.10
C LEU A 371 31.65 18.75 -21.60
N SER A 372 30.42 19.26 -21.71
CA SER A 372 30.18 20.65 -22.12
C SER A 372 30.78 21.67 -21.14
N LYS A 373 30.78 21.37 -19.83
CA LYS A 373 31.44 22.22 -18.83
C LYS A 373 32.96 22.18 -18.96
N ALA A 374 33.55 21.00 -19.17
CA ALA A 374 34.97 20.83 -19.40
C ALA A 374 35.45 21.64 -20.62
N LEU A 375 34.73 21.54 -21.75
CA LEU A 375 35.03 22.31 -22.97
C LEU A 375 35.04 23.82 -22.70
N THR A 376 34.06 24.31 -21.95
CA THR A 376 33.97 25.73 -21.57
C THR A 376 35.09 26.15 -20.61
N SER A 377 35.52 25.26 -19.70
CA SER A 377 36.58 25.55 -18.72
C SER A 377 37.96 25.68 -19.34
N LEU A 378 38.20 24.98 -20.46
CA LEU A 378 39.42 25.12 -21.27
C LEU A 378 39.41 26.38 -22.16
N LYS A 379 38.36 27.22 -22.07
CA LYS A 379 38.18 28.43 -22.87
C LYS A 379 38.20 28.17 -24.39
N ILE A 380 37.75 26.98 -24.81
CA ILE A 380 37.57 26.65 -26.22
C ILE A 380 36.48 27.57 -26.79
N ASP A 381 36.69 28.03 -28.01
CA ASP A 381 35.79 28.98 -28.66
C ASP A 381 34.37 28.41 -28.77
N LYS A 382 33.35 29.27 -28.54
CA LYS A 382 31.95 28.82 -28.50
C LYS A 382 31.45 28.37 -29.87
N ASP A 383 31.93 28.97 -30.95
CA ASP A 383 31.54 28.61 -32.31
C ASP A 383 32.21 27.30 -32.74
N GLU A 384 33.43 27.05 -32.26
CA GLU A 384 34.09 25.74 -32.41
C GLU A 384 33.34 24.63 -31.66
N ILE A 385 32.99 24.85 -30.39
CA ILE A 385 32.17 23.88 -29.63
C ILE A 385 30.83 23.66 -30.34
N LYS A 386 30.18 24.74 -30.81
CA LYS A 386 28.88 24.66 -31.49
C LYS A 386 28.96 23.89 -32.80
N SER A 387 30.01 24.09 -33.60
CA SER A 387 30.16 23.43 -34.91
C SER A 387 30.61 21.98 -34.81
N ARG A 388 31.46 21.64 -33.82
CA ARG A 388 32.01 20.28 -33.69
C ARG A 388 31.21 19.38 -32.76
N CYS A 389 30.71 19.90 -31.65
CA CYS A 389 30.13 19.08 -30.59
C CYS A 389 28.59 19.06 -30.61
N TYR A 390 27.95 19.78 -31.52
CA TYR A 390 26.51 19.80 -31.62
C TYR A 390 26.02 19.56 -33.05
N SER A 391 25.08 18.64 -33.20
CA SER A 391 24.18 18.60 -34.37
C SER A 391 22.86 19.24 -34.00
N PHE A 392 22.18 19.78 -35.01
CA PHE A 392 20.83 20.30 -34.89
C PHE A 392 19.95 19.44 -35.76
N ASP A 393 19.16 18.60 -35.11
CA ASP A 393 18.21 17.74 -35.79
C ASP A 393 16.82 18.27 -35.45
N TYR A 394 16.01 18.54 -36.47
CA TYR A 394 14.64 18.93 -36.23
C TYR A 394 13.83 17.68 -35.87
N GLU A 395 13.24 17.65 -34.68
CA GLU A 395 12.48 16.52 -34.16
C GLU A 395 11.00 16.90 -34.11
N VAL A 396 10.15 16.05 -34.69
CA VAL A 396 8.69 16.16 -34.57
C VAL A 396 8.20 15.01 -33.71
N ASP A 397 7.47 15.35 -32.65
CA ASP A 397 6.98 14.42 -31.64
C ASP A 397 5.49 14.66 -31.37
N VAL A 398 4.77 13.61 -30.97
CA VAL A 398 3.38 13.67 -30.52
C VAL A 398 3.36 13.34 -29.03
N SER A 399 2.92 14.29 -28.21
CA SER A 399 2.86 14.10 -26.77
C SER A 399 1.51 14.50 -26.19
N ALA A 400 1.11 13.87 -25.10
CA ALA A 400 -0.12 14.25 -24.39
C ALA A 400 -0.06 15.72 -23.93
N ALA A 401 -1.19 16.40 -23.99
CA ALA A 401 -1.30 17.78 -23.51
C ALA A 401 -0.97 17.87 -22.02
N ARG A 402 -0.09 18.81 -21.67
CA ARG A 402 0.32 19.09 -20.28
C ARG A 402 -0.35 20.33 -19.69
N SER A 403 -1.26 20.95 -20.45
CA SER A 403 -1.94 22.15 -19.98
C SER A 403 -2.81 21.85 -18.76
N THR A 404 -2.68 22.68 -17.74
CA THR A 404 -3.48 22.58 -16.51
C THR A 404 -4.79 23.36 -16.61
N LYS A 405 -4.99 24.13 -17.68
CA LYS A 405 -6.17 24.97 -17.95
C LYS A 405 -6.53 24.99 -19.44
N GLY A 406 -7.75 25.42 -19.76
CA GLY A 406 -8.26 25.55 -21.13
C GLY A 406 -8.79 24.24 -21.72
N ASP A 407 -9.30 24.33 -22.95
CA ASP A 407 -10.11 23.30 -23.61
C ASP A 407 -9.42 21.93 -23.68
N GLN A 408 -8.12 21.87 -24.01
CA GLN A 408 -7.36 20.61 -24.00
C GLN A 408 -7.30 19.96 -22.61
N SER A 409 -7.22 20.78 -21.54
CA SER A 409 -7.20 20.28 -20.17
C SER A 409 -8.57 19.72 -19.76
N GLU A 410 -9.65 20.38 -20.18
CA GLU A 410 -11.02 19.91 -19.96
C GLU A 410 -11.29 18.62 -20.73
N LEU A 411 -10.87 18.54 -21.99
CA LEU A 411 -10.94 17.31 -22.79
C LEU A 411 -10.14 16.17 -22.17
N LEU A 412 -8.92 16.43 -21.68
CA LEU A 412 -8.11 15.41 -21.02
C LEU A 412 -8.76 14.90 -19.72
N LYS A 413 -9.39 15.78 -18.94
CA LYS A 413 -10.15 15.40 -17.74
C LYS A 413 -11.37 14.57 -18.10
N ALA A 414 -12.14 14.98 -19.11
CA ALA A 414 -13.30 14.25 -19.59
C ALA A 414 -12.91 12.85 -20.09
N ALA A 415 -11.86 12.76 -20.91
CA ALA A 415 -11.33 11.49 -21.41
C ALA A 415 -10.87 10.56 -20.26
N LYS A 416 -10.16 11.11 -19.26
CA LYS A 416 -9.75 10.33 -18.08
C LYS A 416 -10.95 9.81 -17.28
N SER A 417 -11.97 10.63 -17.08
CA SER A 417 -13.19 10.21 -16.37
C SER A 417 -13.89 9.08 -17.11
N GLN A 418 -14.16 9.25 -18.40
CA GLN A 418 -14.83 8.23 -19.22
C GLN A 418 -14.03 6.93 -19.29
N LEU A 419 -12.72 7.01 -19.46
CA LEU A 419 -11.84 5.83 -19.43
C LEU A 419 -11.86 5.16 -18.06
N SER A 420 -11.87 5.92 -16.97
CA SER A 420 -11.92 5.36 -15.61
C SER A 420 -13.24 4.62 -15.38
N ASP A 421 -14.37 5.23 -15.75
CA ASP A 421 -15.70 4.65 -15.56
C ASP A 421 -15.85 3.35 -16.36
N GLY A 422 -15.48 3.38 -17.66
CA GLY A 422 -15.52 2.19 -18.51
C GLY A 422 -14.53 1.11 -18.09
N LEU A 423 -13.35 1.49 -17.57
CA LEU A 423 -12.36 0.56 -17.05
C LEU A 423 -12.88 -0.16 -15.80
N PHE A 424 -13.54 0.55 -14.88
CA PHE A 424 -14.12 -0.06 -13.68
C PHE A 424 -15.22 -1.05 -14.02
N GLU A 425 -16.13 -0.70 -14.93
CA GLU A 425 -17.20 -1.61 -15.39
C GLU A 425 -16.62 -2.87 -16.06
N MET A 426 -15.59 -2.69 -16.89
CA MET A 426 -14.89 -3.79 -17.57
C MET A 426 -14.18 -4.71 -16.55
N ILE A 427 -13.47 -4.13 -15.58
CA ILE A 427 -12.78 -4.89 -14.52
C ILE A 427 -13.77 -5.65 -13.66
N ASP A 428 -14.86 -5.02 -13.23
CA ASP A 428 -15.89 -5.69 -12.42
C ASP A 428 -16.48 -6.88 -13.18
N THR A 429 -16.83 -6.68 -14.46
CA THR A 429 -17.33 -7.75 -15.33
C THR A 429 -16.35 -8.91 -15.44
N PHE A 430 -15.10 -8.65 -15.82
CA PHE A 430 -14.10 -9.72 -15.98
C PHE A 430 -13.71 -10.36 -14.66
N SER A 431 -13.68 -9.61 -13.55
CA SER A 431 -13.36 -10.16 -12.24
C SER A 431 -14.44 -11.12 -11.77
N ASN A 432 -15.72 -10.74 -11.94
CA ASN A 432 -16.85 -11.62 -11.62
C ASN A 432 -16.80 -12.88 -12.50
N ASP A 433 -16.55 -12.75 -13.81
CA ASP A 433 -16.41 -13.90 -14.69
C ASP A 433 -15.25 -14.83 -14.27
N LEU A 434 -14.08 -14.28 -13.94
CA LEU A 434 -12.91 -15.07 -13.52
C LEU A 434 -13.08 -15.71 -12.14
N LEU A 435 -13.71 -15.03 -11.19
CA LEU A 435 -14.03 -15.58 -9.87
C LEU A 435 -15.09 -16.68 -9.98
N ASP A 436 -16.10 -16.48 -10.83
CA ASP A 436 -17.03 -17.53 -11.20
C ASP A 436 -16.24 -18.73 -11.73
N TYR A 437 -15.26 -18.53 -12.61
CA TYR A 437 -14.39 -19.60 -13.09
C TYR A 437 -13.58 -20.32 -11.98
N ASP A 438 -12.99 -19.58 -11.03
CA ASP A 438 -12.24 -20.14 -9.89
C ASP A 438 -13.13 -21.00 -8.97
N THR A 439 -14.40 -20.62 -8.79
CA THR A 439 -15.34 -21.38 -7.94
C THR A 439 -15.84 -22.68 -8.58
N LEU A 440 -15.62 -22.88 -9.89
CA LEU A 440 -16.01 -24.11 -10.59
C LEU A 440 -15.05 -25.26 -10.29
N THR A 441 -15.09 -25.82 -9.08
CA THR A 441 -14.43 -27.11 -8.79
C THR A 441 -15.17 -28.28 -9.44
N LEU A 442 -14.47 -29.37 -9.78
CA LEU A 442 -15.03 -30.52 -10.53
C LEU A 442 -16.14 -31.31 -9.80
N ASN A 443 -16.38 -31.06 -8.50
CA ASN A 443 -17.14 -31.98 -7.65
C ASN A 443 -18.54 -31.51 -7.21
N ASP A 444 -18.99 -30.29 -7.56
CA ASP A 444 -20.20 -29.71 -6.93
C ASP A 444 -21.27 -29.22 -7.93
N GLY A 445 -21.57 -30.00 -8.97
CA GLY A 445 -22.55 -29.57 -9.99
C GLY A 445 -22.06 -28.43 -10.90
N SER A 446 -20.74 -28.21 -10.95
CA SER A 446 -20.09 -27.14 -11.73
C SER A 446 -20.25 -27.26 -13.24
N LEU A 447 -20.69 -28.42 -13.74
CA LEU A 447 -21.02 -28.59 -15.15
C LEU A 447 -22.23 -27.72 -15.53
N ASP A 448 -23.30 -27.75 -14.74
CA ASP A 448 -24.52 -27.00 -15.04
C ASP A 448 -24.29 -25.50 -14.94
N LYS A 449 -23.52 -25.04 -13.94
CA LYS A 449 -23.11 -23.63 -13.84
C LYS A 449 -22.21 -23.19 -15.00
N ARG A 450 -21.23 -24.02 -15.42
CA ARG A 450 -20.40 -23.76 -16.62
C ARG A 450 -21.25 -23.64 -17.88
N GLN A 451 -22.19 -24.57 -18.04
CA GLN A 451 -23.12 -24.59 -19.16
C GLN A 451 -23.97 -23.34 -19.17
N GLN A 452 -24.57 -22.95 -18.03
CA GLN A 452 -25.34 -21.71 -17.90
C GLN A 452 -24.52 -20.46 -18.21
N ASN A 453 -23.28 -20.36 -17.71
CA ASN A 453 -22.41 -19.22 -18.01
C ASN A 453 -22.03 -19.15 -19.49
N GLN A 454 -21.71 -20.29 -20.12
CA GLN A 454 -21.46 -20.35 -21.57
C GLN A 454 -22.68 -19.92 -22.39
N LEU A 455 -23.90 -20.30 -21.97
CA LEU A 455 -25.13 -19.84 -22.58
C LEU A 455 -25.35 -18.34 -22.37
N LYS A 456 -25.10 -17.83 -21.15
CA LYS A 456 -25.20 -16.40 -20.82
C LYS A 456 -24.26 -15.54 -21.68
N THR A 457 -23.01 -15.96 -21.83
CA THR A 457 -22.03 -15.27 -22.69
C THR A 457 -22.47 -15.27 -24.16
N LEU A 458 -22.93 -16.42 -24.68
CA LEU A 458 -23.41 -16.50 -26.07
C LEU A 458 -24.66 -15.66 -26.31
N ARG A 459 -25.61 -15.62 -25.37
CA ARG A 459 -26.79 -14.74 -25.43
C ARG A 459 -26.37 -13.27 -25.46
N ARG A 460 -25.42 -12.87 -24.60
CA ARG A 460 -24.88 -11.51 -24.58
C ARG A 460 -24.25 -11.16 -25.93
N ILE A 461 -23.33 -11.98 -26.43
CA ILE A 461 -22.67 -11.77 -27.73
C ILE A 461 -23.71 -11.67 -28.85
N TYR A 462 -24.69 -12.57 -28.88
CA TYR A 462 -25.78 -12.52 -29.86
C TYR A 462 -26.57 -11.21 -29.79
N SER A 463 -26.87 -10.71 -28.59
CA SER A 463 -27.66 -9.49 -28.40
C SER A 463 -26.89 -8.19 -28.66
N THR A 464 -25.56 -8.18 -28.54
CA THR A 464 -24.74 -6.96 -28.62
C THR A 464 -23.82 -6.91 -29.83
N ALA A 465 -23.71 -7.98 -30.63
CA ALA A 465 -22.85 -7.99 -31.81
C ALA A 465 -23.38 -7.07 -32.91
N THR A 466 -22.55 -6.12 -33.34
CA THR A 466 -22.84 -5.19 -34.45
C THR A 466 -22.62 -5.83 -35.82
N GLU A 467 -21.76 -6.85 -35.92
CA GLU A 467 -21.51 -7.59 -37.15
C GLU A 467 -22.45 -8.81 -37.27
N GLU A 468 -23.22 -8.85 -38.36
CA GLU A 468 -24.23 -9.90 -38.62
C GLU A 468 -23.62 -11.31 -38.62
N VAL A 469 -22.40 -11.48 -39.13
CA VAL A 469 -21.68 -12.76 -39.16
C VAL A 469 -21.39 -13.28 -37.75
N VAL A 470 -21.02 -12.40 -36.83
CA VAL A 470 -20.72 -12.75 -35.43
C VAL A 470 -22.00 -13.08 -34.67
N ALA A 471 -23.06 -12.28 -34.87
CA ALA A 471 -24.38 -12.53 -34.29
C ALA A 471 -24.94 -13.90 -34.74
N ASN A 472 -24.88 -14.19 -36.03
CA ASN A 472 -25.36 -15.46 -36.58
C ASN A 472 -24.57 -16.66 -36.06
N LYS A 473 -23.24 -16.54 -35.94
CA LYS A 473 -22.40 -17.61 -35.39
C LYS A 473 -22.61 -17.82 -33.89
N ALA A 474 -22.85 -16.75 -33.13
CA ALA A 474 -23.19 -16.83 -31.71
C ALA A 474 -24.56 -17.51 -31.52
N LYS A 475 -25.55 -17.15 -32.35
CA LYS A 475 -26.88 -17.78 -32.36
C LYS A 475 -26.81 -19.27 -32.67
N GLU A 476 -26.10 -19.67 -33.74
CA GLU A 476 -25.91 -21.08 -34.10
C GLU A 476 -25.27 -21.88 -32.95
N LYS A 477 -24.21 -21.34 -32.34
CA LYS A 477 -23.54 -21.98 -31.20
C LYS A 477 -24.42 -22.01 -29.95
N LEU A 478 -25.25 -20.99 -29.74
CA LEU A 478 -26.22 -20.95 -28.65
C LEU A 478 -27.25 -22.08 -28.82
N GLU A 479 -27.86 -22.20 -29.99
CA GLU A 479 -28.87 -23.25 -30.29
C GLU A 479 -28.31 -24.67 -30.13
N ILE A 480 -27.08 -24.90 -30.63
CA ILE A 480 -26.37 -26.19 -30.48
C ILE A 480 -26.16 -26.51 -28.99
N ARG A 481 -25.71 -25.53 -28.20
CA ARG A 481 -25.38 -25.73 -26.79
C ARG A 481 -26.63 -25.81 -25.90
N GLU A 482 -27.66 -25.02 -26.16
CA GLU A 482 -28.94 -25.12 -25.45
C GLU A 482 -29.56 -26.51 -25.65
N SER A 483 -29.49 -27.04 -26.88
CA SER A 483 -29.92 -28.42 -27.17
C SER A 483 -29.05 -29.46 -26.45
N ALA A 484 -27.72 -29.29 -26.47
CA ALA A 484 -26.80 -30.22 -25.84
C ALA A 484 -26.89 -30.22 -24.29
N TYR A 485 -27.16 -29.07 -23.68
CA TYR A 485 -27.25 -28.93 -22.22
C TYR A 485 -28.64 -29.28 -21.67
N SER A 486 -29.69 -29.17 -22.50
CA SER A 486 -31.06 -29.58 -22.12
C SER A 486 -31.31 -31.08 -22.23
N ALA A 487 -30.45 -31.82 -22.96
CA ALA A 487 -30.49 -33.27 -23.01
C ALA A 487 -29.95 -33.86 -21.69
N LYS A 488 -30.83 -34.19 -20.74
CA LYS A 488 -30.45 -34.89 -19.49
C LYS A 488 -29.57 -36.10 -19.84
N PRO A 489 -28.42 -36.30 -19.16
CA PRO A 489 -27.59 -37.47 -19.41
C PRO A 489 -28.40 -38.72 -19.06
N ASN A 490 -28.61 -39.57 -20.06
CA ASN A 490 -29.27 -40.86 -19.89
C ASN A 490 -28.25 -41.81 -19.24
N VAL A 491 -28.09 -41.71 -17.92
CA VAL A 491 -27.28 -42.67 -17.17
C VAL A 491 -28.12 -43.95 -17.01
N ALA A 492 -28.14 -44.74 -18.08
CA ALA A 492 -28.53 -46.14 -18.01
C ALA A 492 -27.49 -46.87 -17.13
N GLY A 493 -27.99 -47.54 -16.10
CA GLY A 493 -27.17 -48.17 -15.08
C GLY A 493 -26.43 -49.41 -15.58
N GLU A 494 -25.23 -49.59 -15.04
CA GLU A 494 -24.67 -50.90 -14.70
C GLU A 494 -23.63 -50.66 -13.59
N VAL A 495 -24.09 -50.68 -12.34
CA VAL A 495 -23.21 -50.87 -11.18
C VAL A 495 -23.54 -52.23 -10.62
N ASN A 496 -22.69 -53.21 -10.92
CA ASN A 496 -22.69 -54.52 -10.29
C ASN A 496 -22.50 -54.36 -8.77
N SER A 497 -23.45 -54.94 -8.02
CA SER A 497 -23.36 -55.33 -6.61
C SER A 497 -22.13 -56.22 -6.36
N ALA A 498 -21.40 -56.15 -5.23
CA ALA A 498 -21.78 -56.58 -3.86
C ALA A 498 -20.54 -56.46 -2.91
N PRO A 499 -20.59 -56.81 -1.59
CA PRO A 499 -21.69 -56.84 -0.63
C PRO A 499 -21.41 -56.13 0.74
N SER A 500 -22.52 -55.81 1.41
CA SER A 500 -22.82 -55.88 2.86
C SER A 500 -21.82 -55.38 3.92
N ASN A 501 -22.27 -54.41 4.73
CA ASN A 501 -22.57 -54.77 6.13
C ASN A 501 -23.63 -53.88 6.78
N SER A 502 -24.55 -54.56 7.47
CA SER A 502 -25.70 -54.06 8.19
C SER A 502 -25.35 -53.30 9.47
N LYS A 503 -26.14 -52.26 9.82
CA LYS A 503 -27.04 -52.30 10.99
C LYS A 503 -27.95 -51.07 11.09
N SER A 504 -29.23 -51.39 11.26
CA SER A 504 -30.43 -50.63 11.59
C SER A 504 -30.31 -49.48 12.61
N ARG A 505 -31.13 -48.43 12.47
CA ARG A 505 -32.38 -48.25 13.26
C ARG A 505 -33.23 -47.01 12.86
N THR A 506 -34.47 -47.30 12.43
CA THR A 506 -35.78 -46.64 12.70
C THR A 506 -35.97 -45.12 12.55
N GLU A 507 -36.64 -44.76 11.45
CA GLU A 507 -37.95 -44.08 11.34
C GLU A 507 -38.45 -43.17 12.48
N LYS A 508 -38.80 -41.92 12.12
CA LYS A 508 -40.18 -41.42 12.29
C LYS A 508 -40.52 -40.32 11.28
N THR A 509 -41.55 -40.64 10.49
CA THR A 509 -42.32 -39.85 9.54
C THR A 509 -43.14 -38.76 10.24
N VAL A 510 -43.25 -37.55 9.64
CA VAL A 510 -44.52 -36.78 9.55
C VAL A 510 -44.49 -35.91 8.29
N ASN A 511 -45.49 -36.13 7.43
CA ASN A 511 -45.88 -35.34 6.26
C ASN A 511 -46.50 -33.98 6.66
N VAL A 512 -46.62 -33.03 5.72
CA VAL A 512 -47.93 -32.55 5.17
C VAL A 512 -47.82 -31.16 4.49
N SER A 513 -48.33 -31.12 3.24
CA SER A 513 -48.99 -30.06 2.44
C SER A 513 -48.31 -28.70 2.22
N VAL A 514 -48.02 -28.28 0.98
CA VAL A 514 -48.94 -27.70 -0.05
C VAL A 514 -49.59 -26.38 0.39
N VAL A 515 -49.35 -25.28 -0.34
CA VAL A 515 -50.38 -24.36 -0.88
C VAL A 515 -49.75 -23.41 -1.93
N ASP A 516 -50.38 -23.40 -3.11
CA ASP A 516 -50.25 -22.44 -4.20
C ASP A 516 -50.57 -21.00 -3.81
N LYS A 517 -50.02 -20.01 -4.53
CA LYS A 517 -50.83 -18.96 -5.17
C LYS A 517 -50.05 -18.11 -6.18
N GLN A 518 -50.55 -18.15 -7.41
CA GLN A 518 -50.36 -17.17 -8.47
C GLN A 518 -50.88 -15.79 -8.03
N THR A 519 -50.28 -14.71 -8.53
CA THR A 519 -51.08 -13.60 -9.09
C THR A 519 -50.28 -12.80 -10.12
N SER A 520 -50.89 -12.68 -11.30
CA SER A 520 -50.50 -11.88 -12.45
C SER A 520 -50.86 -10.40 -12.25
N GLN A 521 -50.15 -9.48 -12.89
CA GLN A 521 -50.73 -8.21 -13.35
C GLN A 521 -49.96 -7.64 -14.55
N GLU A 522 -50.65 -7.59 -15.69
CA GLU A 522 -50.33 -6.80 -16.87
C GLU A 522 -50.75 -5.33 -16.66
N THR A 523 -49.94 -4.39 -17.14
CA THR A 523 -50.45 -3.11 -17.67
C THR A 523 -49.64 -2.65 -18.86
N SER A 524 -50.36 -2.25 -19.90
CA SER A 524 -49.90 -1.90 -21.24
C SER A 524 -49.70 -0.39 -21.46
N LYS A 525 -48.91 -0.06 -22.51
CA LYS A 525 -48.90 1.18 -23.35
C LYS A 525 -48.21 2.41 -22.71
N LYS A 526 -47.35 3.19 -23.38
CA LYS A 526 -47.37 3.72 -24.77
C LYS A 526 -46.00 4.31 -25.16
N ASN A 527 -45.73 4.35 -26.47
CA ASN A 527 -44.51 4.79 -27.16
C ASN A 527 -44.20 6.29 -27.03
N ALA A 528 -42.90 6.60 -26.97
CA ALA A 528 -42.27 7.86 -27.38
C ALA A 528 -41.00 7.53 -28.19
N PRO A 529 -40.56 8.38 -29.14
CA PRO A 529 -39.69 8.00 -30.26
C PRO A 529 -38.23 7.84 -29.84
N SER A 530 -37.55 6.83 -30.42
CA SER A 530 -36.13 6.56 -30.17
C SER A 530 -35.25 7.56 -30.93
N THR A 531 -34.16 7.93 -30.26
CA THR A 531 -33.01 8.72 -30.66
C THR A 531 -32.18 8.13 -31.82
N ALA A 532 -32.78 7.27 -32.65
CA ALA A 532 -32.12 6.58 -33.76
C ALA A 532 -32.22 7.31 -35.11
N SER A 533 -32.42 8.64 -35.13
CA SER A 533 -32.47 9.41 -36.38
C SER A 533 -31.49 10.60 -36.44
N ILE A 534 -30.47 10.60 -35.59
CA ILE A 534 -29.42 11.65 -35.59
C ILE A 534 -28.01 11.05 -35.73
N GLU A 535 -27.80 9.77 -35.43
CA GLU A 535 -26.47 9.13 -35.52
C GLU A 535 -26.21 8.36 -36.83
N GLU A 536 -27.25 8.02 -37.61
CA GLU A 536 -27.09 7.32 -38.90
C GLU A 536 -26.73 8.25 -40.08
N ASP A 537 -26.81 9.58 -39.91
CA ASP A 537 -26.51 10.53 -41.00
C ASP A 537 -25.04 11.02 -41.00
N GLN A 538 -24.26 10.75 -39.94
CA GLN A 538 -22.86 11.18 -39.84
C GLN A 538 -21.84 10.13 -40.32
N PHE A 539 -22.12 8.83 -40.16
CA PHE A 539 -21.22 7.77 -40.62
C PHE A 539 -21.36 7.45 -42.12
N ALA A 540 -22.54 7.68 -42.71
CA ALA A 540 -22.78 7.51 -44.14
C ALA A 540 -22.14 8.63 -45.00
N GLN A 541 -21.90 9.82 -44.43
CA GLN A 541 -21.25 10.93 -45.13
C GLN A 541 -19.72 10.79 -45.20
N ILE A 542 -19.09 10.10 -44.24
CA ILE A 542 -17.63 9.90 -44.21
C ILE A 542 -17.20 8.72 -45.10
N SER A 543 -18.01 7.68 -45.22
CA SER A 543 -17.70 6.53 -46.08
C SER A 543 -17.78 6.86 -47.58
N ASN A 544 -18.62 7.83 -47.98
CA ASN A 544 -18.74 8.25 -49.39
C ASN A 544 -17.63 9.21 -49.87
N LEU A 545 -16.73 9.66 -49.00
CA LEU A 545 -15.60 10.53 -49.37
C LEU A 545 -14.35 9.77 -49.84
N PHE A 546 -14.28 8.43 -49.66
CA PHE A 546 -13.07 7.66 -49.92
C PHE A 546 -13.21 6.54 -50.97
N THR A 547 -14.32 6.48 -51.70
CA THR A 547 -14.56 5.41 -52.71
C THR A 547 -14.86 5.89 -54.14
N ASN A 548 -14.59 7.15 -54.49
CA ASN A 548 -14.65 7.58 -55.89
C ASN A 548 -13.69 8.75 -56.21
N ARG A 549 -12.47 8.44 -56.67
CA ARG A 549 -11.79 9.03 -57.86
C ARG A 549 -10.30 8.64 -57.91
N MET A 550 -9.98 7.89 -58.97
CA MET A 550 -8.66 7.48 -59.51
C MET A 550 -7.77 6.59 -58.65
#